data_AF-A0A932KNA3-F1
#
_entry.id   AF-A0A932KNA3-F1
#
_cell.length_a   1.000
_cell.length_b   1.000
_cell.length_c   1.000
_cell.angle_alpha   90.00
_cell.angle_beta   90.00
_cell.angle_gamma   90.00
#
_symmetry.space_group_name_H-M   'P 1'
#
loop_
_entity.id
_entity.type
_entity.pdbx_description
1 polymer ?
#
loop_
_entity_poly.entity_id
_entity_poly.type
_entity_poly.pdbx_seq_one_letter_code
_entity_poly.pdbx_strand_id
1 'polypeptide(L)'
;MAFLDRAERHHAWVVKRTVELEAPLLVCEPVLAEAMFLLARLPKAQEALWDLLENGALRIALHIDEHTPAVRTLHRKYRDRPMSLADACIVRMAELYEKHAIFTLDSDFTVYRKHGREPLVLIRPS
;
A
#
# COMPACT_ATOMS: atom_id res chain seq x y z
N MET A 1 6.74 4.12 3.48
CA MET A 1 7.39 5.46 3.48
C MET A 1 7.46 6.06 4.86
N ALA A 2 6.38 6.63 5.39
CA ALA A 2 6.38 7.27 6.71
C ALA A 2 6.79 6.34 7.87
N PHE A 3 6.59 5.03 7.76
CA PHE A 3 7.10 4.07 8.75
C PHE A 3 8.64 4.06 8.83
N LEU A 4 9.32 4.31 7.71
CA LEU A 4 10.76 4.11 7.54
C LEU A 4 11.54 5.44 7.49
N ASP A 5 10.87 6.54 7.17
CA ASP A 5 11.44 7.90 7.21
C ASP A 5 11.10 8.60 8.54
N ARG A 6 12.10 8.76 9.40
CA ARG A 6 11.95 9.42 10.71
C ARG A 6 11.60 10.90 10.63
N ALA A 7 11.87 11.55 9.50
CA ALA A 7 11.58 12.96 9.28
C ALA A 7 10.15 13.20 8.77
N GLU A 8 9.39 12.15 8.43
CA GLU A 8 8.02 12.28 7.96
C GLU A 8 7.09 12.69 9.11
N ARG A 9 6.20 13.65 8.86
CA ARG A 9 5.37 14.29 9.90
C ARG A 9 4.46 13.32 10.66
N HIS A 10 4.07 12.21 10.05
CA HIS A 10 3.27 11.14 10.63
C HIS A 10 4.11 9.92 11.03
N HIS A 11 5.45 9.97 10.98
CA HIS A 11 6.30 8.83 11.34
C HIS A 11 5.90 8.23 12.69
N ALA A 12 5.74 9.06 13.72
CA ALA A 12 5.33 8.60 15.05
C ALA A 12 3.94 7.94 15.04
N TRP A 13 2.98 8.48 14.28
CA TRP A 13 1.65 7.89 14.15
C TRP A 13 1.72 6.53 13.43
N VAL A 14 2.50 6.46 12.34
CA VAL A 14 2.66 5.24 11.56
C VAL A 14 3.33 4.16 12.39
N VAL A 15 4.45 4.46 13.06
CA VAL A 15 5.14 3.51 13.95
C VAL A 15 4.21 2.98 15.03
N LYS A 16 3.48 3.88 15.72
CA LYS A 16 2.52 3.46 16.76
C LYS A 16 1.45 2.54 16.20
N ARG A 17 0.84 2.91 15.07
CA ARG A 17 -0.23 2.11 14.47
C ARG A 17 0.29 0.77 13.94
N THR A 18 1.48 0.72 13.37
CA THR A 18 2.07 -0.54 12.85
C THR A 18 2.28 -1.58 13.94
N VAL A 19 2.63 -1.18 15.16
CA VAL A 19 2.76 -2.11 16.32
C VAL A 19 1.41 -2.75 16.69
N GLU A 20 0.29 -2.08 16.38
CA GLU A 20 -1.07 -2.58 16.64
C GLU A 20 -1.58 -3.50 15.50
N LEU A 21 -0.85 -3.59 14.37
CA LEU A 21 -1.25 -4.42 13.22
C LEU A 21 -0.65 -5.82 13.33
N GLU A 22 -1.46 -6.83 13.00
CA GLU A 22 -1.00 -8.21 12.91
C GLU A 22 -0.16 -8.42 11.65
N ALA A 23 1.01 -9.05 11.82
CA ALA A 23 1.85 -9.50 10.72
C ALA A 23 1.33 -10.84 10.14
N PRO A 24 1.56 -11.12 8.84
CA PRO A 24 2.24 -10.26 7.87
C PRO A 24 1.33 -9.16 7.32
N LEU A 25 1.89 -7.95 7.11
CA LEU A 25 1.22 -6.94 6.29
C LEU A 25 1.37 -7.32 4.82
N LEU A 26 0.25 -7.26 4.09
CA LEU A 26 0.20 -7.65 2.70
C LEU A 26 0.58 -6.47 1.79
N VAL A 27 1.50 -6.73 0.86
CA VAL A 27 1.99 -5.76 -0.14
C VAL A 27 2.02 -6.40 -1.53
N CYS A 28 2.40 -5.64 -2.56
CA CYS A 28 2.67 -6.13 -3.91
C CYS A 28 3.95 -5.50 -4.47
N GLU A 29 4.49 -6.06 -5.57
CA GLU A 29 5.75 -5.59 -6.15
C GLU A 29 5.70 -4.11 -6.59
N PRO A 30 4.61 -3.59 -7.20
CA PRO A 30 4.50 -2.16 -7.50
C PRO A 30 4.61 -1.25 -6.27
N VAL A 31 4.04 -1.65 -5.13
CA VAL A 31 4.16 -0.90 -3.85
C VAL A 31 5.60 -0.93 -3.35
N LEU A 32 6.28 -2.08 -3.44
CA LEU A 32 7.68 -2.20 -3.05
C LEU A 32 8.58 -1.36 -3.95
N ALA A 33 8.36 -1.39 -5.27
CA ALA A 33 9.12 -0.60 -6.23
C ALA A 33 8.96 0.92 -5.99
N GLU A 34 7.73 1.38 -5.79
CA GLU A 34 7.45 2.78 -5.47
C GLU A 34 8.06 3.18 -4.13
N ALA A 35 7.94 2.34 -3.09
CA ALA A 35 8.55 2.60 -1.80
C ALA A 35 10.08 2.71 -1.89
N MET A 36 10.73 1.79 -2.62
CA MET A 36 12.18 1.86 -2.85
C MET A 36 12.57 3.14 -3.58
N PHE A 37 11.82 3.54 -4.62
CA PHE A 37 12.09 4.77 -5.36
C PHE A 37 11.95 6.01 -4.47
N LEU A 38 10.88 6.11 -3.69
CA LEU A 38 10.66 7.24 -2.79
C LEU A 38 11.69 7.28 -1.65
N LEU A 39 12.22 6.13 -1.22
CA LEU A 39 13.27 6.02 -0.19
C LEU A 39 14.68 6.17 -0.75
N ALA A 40 14.88 6.51 -2.03
CA ALA A 40 16.21 6.54 -2.66
C ALA A 40 17.25 7.42 -1.95
N ARG A 41 16.82 8.42 -1.16
CA ARG A 41 17.70 9.29 -0.36
C ARG A 41 17.95 8.80 1.06
N LEU A 42 17.36 7.66 1.45
CA LEU A 42 17.39 7.08 2.79
C LEU A 42 17.82 5.60 2.71
N PRO A 43 19.12 5.29 2.50
CA PRO A 43 19.58 3.91 2.29
C PRO A 43 19.21 2.97 3.43
N LYS A 44 19.30 3.44 4.69
CA LYS A 44 18.88 2.66 5.87
C LYS A 44 17.39 2.28 5.85
N ALA A 45 16.55 3.11 5.24
CA ALA A 45 15.13 2.83 5.12
C ALA A 45 14.86 1.80 4.02
N GLN A 46 15.65 1.80 2.94
CA GLN A 46 15.57 0.74 1.92
C GLN A 46 16.02 -0.61 2.48
N GLU A 47 17.13 -0.66 3.22
CA GLU A 47 17.58 -1.88 3.92
C GLU A 47 16.52 -2.40 4.88
N ALA A 48 15.90 -1.53 5.68
CA ALA A 48 14.81 -1.93 6.57
C ALA A 48 13.59 -2.50 5.81
N LEU A 49 13.34 -2.08 4.56
CA LEU A 49 12.28 -2.66 3.74
C LEU A 49 12.61 -4.10 3.32
N TRP A 50 13.90 -4.39 3.04
CA TRP A 50 14.38 -5.75 2.81
C TRP A 50 14.28 -6.61 4.07
N ASP A 51 14.74 -6.11 5.22
CA ASP A 51 14.66 -6.83 6.49
C ASP A 51 13.23 -7.28 6.79
N LEU A 52 12.24 -6.40 6.56
CA LEU A 52 10.82 -6.70 6.77
C LEU A 52 10.28 -7.76 5.80
N LEU A 53 10.80 -7.85 4.58
CA LEU A 53 10.44 -8.91 3.63
C LEU A 53 11.08 -10.24 4.04
N GLU A 54 12.37 -10.23 4.37
CA GLU A 54 13.13 -11.42 4.74
C GLU A 54 12.63 -12.06 6.04
N ASN A 55 12.26 -11.24 7.03
CA ASN A 55 11.73 -11.72 8.30
C ASN A 55 10.21 -12.03 8.26
N GLY A 56 9.55 -11.81 7.12
CA GLY A 56 8.14 -12.12 6.90
C GLY A 56 7.15 -11.13 7.51
N ALA A 57 7.59 -9.98 8.05
CA ALA A 57 6.69 -8.93 8.50
C ALA A 57 5.90 -8.30 7.33
N LEU A 58 6.50 -8.24 6.15
CA LEU A 58 5.84 -7.94 4.88
C LEU A 58 5.75 -9.21 4.01
N ARG A 59 4.60 -9.39 3.36
CA ARG A 59 4.41 -10.49 2.40
C ARG A 59 3.83 -9.97 1.09
N ILE A 60 4.49 -10.30 -0.02
CA ILE A 60 3.94 -10.10 -1.36
C ILE A 60 2.73 -11.03 -1.53
N ALA A 61 1.56 -10.45 -1.79
CA ALA A 61 0.28 -11.15 -1.79
C ALA A 61 -0.55 -10.88 -3.06
N LEU A 62 0.06 -10.31 -4.08
CA LEU A 62 -0.55 -10.10 -5.38
C LEU A 62 0.54 -10.12 -6.45
N HIS A 63 0.37 -10.95 -7.48
CA HIS A 63 1.16 -10.89 -8.70
C HIS A 63 0.35 -10.19 -9.79
N ILE A 64 0.93 -9.16 -10.39
CA ILE A 64 0.19 -8.27 -11.30
C ILE A 64 -0.27 -8.97 -12.58
N ASP A 65 0.54 -9.89 -13.10
CA ASP A 65 0.28 -10.63 -14.33
C ASP A 65 -1.02 -11.44 -14.22
N GLU A 66 -1.28 -12.05 -13.06
CA GLU A 66 -2.51 -12.78 -12.73
C GLU A 66 -3.77 -11.88 -12.65
N HIS A 67 -3.60 -10.57 -12.52
CA HIS A 67 -4.68 -9.60 -12.31
C HIS A 67 -4.71 -8.46 -13.32
N THR A 68 -3.96 -8.57 -14.42
CA THR A 68 -3.80 -7.52 -15.43
C THR A 68 -5.14 -6.92 -15.91
N PRO A 69 -6.19 -7.70 -16.24
CA PRO A 69 -7.46 -7.12 -16.71
C PRO A 69 -8.17 -6.29 -15.62
N ALA A 70 -8.14 -6.74 -14.37
CA ALA A 70 -8.78 -6.05 -13.24
C ALA A 70 -8.04 -4.75 -12.91
N VAL A 71 -6.70 -4.82 -12.80
CA VAL A 71 -5.84 -3.65 -12.56
C VAL A 71 -5.99 -2.62 -13.68
N ARG A 72 -6.02 -3.04 -14.96
CA ARG A 72 -6.27 -2.15 -16.10
C ARG A 72 -7.64 -1.48 -16.01
N THR A 73 -8.66 -2.20 -15.55
CA THR A 73 -10.02 -1.66 -15.40
C THR A 73 -10.05 -0.56 -14.32
N LEU A 74 -9.40 -0.79 -13.18
CA LEU A 74 -9.26 0.22 -12.13
C LEU A 74 -8.53 1.47 -12.64
N HIS A 75 -7.40 1.28 -13.31
CA HIS A 75 -6.63 2.39 -13.88
C HIS A 75 -7.43 3.19 -14.93
N ARG A 76 -8.26 2.53 -15.73
CA ARG A 76 -9.16 3.21 -16.68
C ARG A 76 -10.27 3.98 -15.97
N LYS A 77 -10.84 3.40 -14.91
CA LYS A 77 -11.93 4.01 -14.15
C LYS A 77 -11.50 5.31 -13.48
N TYR A 78 -10.30 5.36 -12.94
CA TYR A 78 -9.78 6.53 -12.23
C TYR A 78 -8.81 7.37 -13.08
N ARG A 79 -8.85 7.25 -14.42
CA ARG A 79 -7.94 7.96 -15.36
C ARG A 79 -7.92 9.49 -15.21
N ASP A 80 -9.00 10.07 -14.69
CA ASP A 80 -9.15 11.52 -14.51
C ASP A 80 -8.62 11.97 -13.13
N ARG A 81 -7.97 11.06 -12.39
CA ARG A 81 -7.31 11.29 -11.10
C ARG A 81 -5.91 10.67 -11.13
N PRO A 82 -4.97 11.10 -10.28
CA PRO A 82 -3.74 10.35 -10.08
C PRO A 82 -4.14 9.00 -9.46
N MET A 83 -3.97 7.92 -10.22
CA MET A 83 -3.98 6.57 -9.67
C MET A 83 -2.71 5.91 -10.19
N SER A 84 -1.78 5.61 -9.28
CA SER A 84 -0.58 4.87 -9.64
C SER A 84 -0.90 3.40 -9.91
N LEU A 85 0.07 2.69 -10.48
CA LEU A 85 -0.03 1.23 -10.59
C LEU A 85 -0.10 0.57 -9.19
N ALA A 86 0.63 1.11 -8.22
CA ALA A 86 0.61 0.65 -6.84
C ALA A 86 -0.79 0.80 -6.22
N ASP A 87 -1.45 1.94 -6.41
CA ASP A 87 -2.80 2.18 -5.92
C ASP A 87 -3.82 1.22 -6.55
N ALA A 88 -3.74 1.03 -7.87
CA ALA A 88 -4.61 0.08 -8.57
C ALA A 88 -4.42 -1.35 -8.04
N CYS A 89 -3.18 -1.75 -7.75
CA CYS A 89 -2.90 -3.04 -7.11
C CYS A 89 -3.43 -3.12 -5.69
N ILE A 90 -3.30 -2.08 -4.86
CA ILE A 90 -3.86 -2.08 -3.49
C ILE A 90 -5.39 -2.19 -3.53
N VAL A 91 -6.06 -1.45 -4.42
CA VAL A 91 -7.52 -1.59 -4.59
C VAL A 91 -7.88 -3.00 -5.04
N ARG A 92 -7.08 -3.61 -5.93
CA ARG A 92 -7.29 -5.01 -6.32
C ARG A 92 -7.07 -5.98 -5.15
N MET A 93 -6.08 -5.75 -4.30
CA MET A 93 -5.88 -6.55 -3.08
C MET A 93 -7.07 -6.41 -2.12
N ALA A 94 -7.66 -5.22 -1.98
CA ALA A 94 -8.85 -5.02 -1.15
C ALA A 94 -10.11 -5.76 -1.69
N GLU A 95 -10.17 -6.03 -3.00
CA GLU A 95 -11.19 -6.90 -3.60
C GLU A 95 -10.92 -8.39 -3.33
N LEU A 96 -9.65 -8.81 -3.24
CA LEU A 96 -9.27 -10.20 -2.98
C LEU A 96 -9.31 -10.55 -1.48
N TYR A 97 -9.00 -9.59 -0.63
CA TYR A 97 -8.85 -9.74 0.82
C TYR A 97 -9.90 -8.91 1.55
N GLU A 98 -11.19 -9.18 1.32
CA GLU A 98 -12.31 -8.31 1.72
C GLU A 98 -12.36 -7.92 3.21
N LYS A 99 -11.80 -8.76 4.09
CA LYS A 99 -11.74 -8.53 5.55
C LYS A 99 -10.56 -7.66 6.00
N HIS A 100 -9.65 -7.29 5.10
CA HIS A 100 -8.47 -6.50 5.42
C HIS A 100 -8.76 -5.00 5.24
N ALA A 101 -8.10 -4.18 6.06
CA ALA A 101 -8.09 -2.73 5.91
C ALA A 101 -6.80 -2.27 5.21
N ILE A 102 -6.88 -1.15 4.50
CA ILE A 102 -5.73 -0.52 3.87
C ILE A 102 -5.10 0.45 4.85
N PHE A 103 -3.83 0.25 5.15
CA PHE A 103 -3.02 1.18 5.94
C PHE A 103 -2.35 2.19 5.02
N THR A 104 -2.79 3.45 5.05
CA THR A 104 -2.30 4.48 4.12
C THR A 104 -2.34 5.88 4.73
N LEU A 105 -1.47 6.75 4.25
CA LEU A 105 -1.51 8.20 4.49
C LEU A 105 -2.13 8.96 3.30
N ASP A 106 -2.36 8.29 2.19
CA ASP A 106 -2.88 8.90 0.97
C ASP A 106 -4.41 9.06 1.05
N SER A 107 -4.87 10.29 0.91
CA SER A 107 -6.29 10.63 0.93
C SER A 107 -7.05 10.14 -0.29
N ASP A 108 -6.38 9.85 -1.41
CA ASP A 108 -7.06 9.43 -2.64
C ASP A 108 -7.76 8.07 -2.49
N PHE A 109 -7.30 7.24 -1.56
CA PHE A 109 -7.97 6.00 -1.16
C PHE A 109 -9.38 6.21 -0.60
N THR A 110 -9.74 7.43 -0.17
CA THR A 110 -11.11 7.75 0.24
C THR A 110 -12.08 7.84 -0.94
N VAL A 111 -11.57 8.06 -2.15
CA VAL A 111 -12.35 8.15 -3.40
C VAL A 111 -12.43 6.79 -4.09
N TYR A 112 -11.37 5.99 -4.02
CA TYR A 112 -11.37 4.67 -4.61
C TYR A 112 -12.42 3.74 -3.98
N ARG A 113 -12.83 2.75 -4.78
CA ARG A 113 -13.90 1.80 -4.47
C ARG A 113 -13.49 0.41 -4.92
N LYS A 114 -13.67 -0.58 -4.05
CA LYS A 114 -13.60 -2.00 -4.40
C LYS A 114 -14.94 -2.47 -4.99
N HIS A 115 -14.90 -3.49 -5.84
CA HIS A 115 -16.09 -4.05 -6.51
C HIS A 115 -16.94 -2.97 -7.21
N GLY A 116 -16.28 -1.93 -7.74
CA GLY A 116 -16.90 -0.84 -8.48
C GLY A 116 -17.58 0.24 -7.62
N ARG A 117 -18.12 -0.05 -6.45
CA ARG A 117 -18.95 0.91 -5.67
C ARG A 117 -18.71 0.92 -4.17
N GLU A 118 -18.08 -0.11 -3.62
CA GLU A 118 -17.96 -0.27 -2.19
C GLU A 118 -16.77 0.54 -1.66
N PRO A 119 -16.94 1.29 -0.55
CA PRO A 119 -15.84 2.02 0.05
C PRO A 119 -14.77 1.05 0.56
N LEU A 120 -13.52 1.52 0.54
CA LEU A 120 -12.41 0.82 1.14
C LEU A 120 -12.44 0.99 2.66
N VAL A 121 -12.06 -0.04 3.41
CA VAL A 121 -11.83 0.07 4.85
C VAL A 121 -10.42 0.63 5.04
N LEU A 122 -10.30 1.81 5.65
CA LEU A 122 -9.03 2.53 5.74
C LEU A 122 -8.56 2.67 7.19
N ILE A 123 -7.27 2.48 7.40
CA ILE A 123 -6.54 2.87 8.60
C ILE A 123 -5.65 4.04 8.20
N ARG A 124 -6.05 5.26 8.59
CA ARG A 124 -5.39 6.53 8.25
C ARG A 124 -5.46 7.52 9.41
N PRO A 125 -4.58 8.55 9.45
CA PRO A 125 -4.73 9.64 10.41
C PRO A 125 -6.06 10.38 10.19
N SER A 126 -6.59 10.94 11.27
CA SER A 126 -7.76 11.82 11.25
C SER A 126 -7.46 13.12 10.53
#